data_AF-A0A528G628-F1
#
_entry.id   AF-A0A528G628-F1
#
_cell.length_a   1.000
_cell.length_b   1.000
_cell.length_c   1.000
_cell.angle_alpha   90.00
_cell.angle_beta   90.00
_cell.angle_gamma   90.00
#
_symmetry.space_group_name_H-M   'P 1'
#
loop_
_entity.id
_entity.type
_entity.pdbx_description
1 polymer ?
#
loop_
_entity_poly.entity_id
_entity_poly.type
_entity_poly.pdbx_seq_one_letter_code
_entity_poly.pdbx_strand_id
1 'polypeptide(L)' 'MTDLSNACPILMFDSGIGGLTVLREARVLMPDRRFVYVADDAAFPYGAWEEPALRAHILEL' A
#
# COMPACT_ATOMS: atom_id res chain seq x y z
N MET A 1 7.89 28.53 4.43
CA MET A 1 6.83 27.98 3.57
C MET A 1 6.97 26.46 3.65
N THR A 2 6.18 25.82 4.50
CA THR A 2 6.29 24.36 4.75
C THR A 2 5.78 23.64 3.52
N ASP A 3 6.63 22.81 2.91
CA ASP A 3 6.22 21.96 1.80
C ASP A 3 5.19 20.94 2.29
N LEU A 4 3.91 21.22 2.03
CA LEU A 4 2.80 20.32 2.35
C LEU A 4 2.92 18.98 1.62
N SER A 5 3.70 18.90 0.52
CA SER A 5 3.95 17.65 -0.18
C SER A 5 4.76 16.66 0.67
N ASN A 6 5.62 17.14 1.57
CA ASN A 6 6.35 16.31 2.54
C ASN A 6 5.55 16.01 3.82
N ALA A 7 4.41 16.67 4.02
CA ALA A 7 3.58 16.45 5.20
C ALA A 7 2.69 15.22 5.08
N CYS A 8 2.21 14.88 3.88
CA CYS A 8 1.34 13.72 3.67
C CYS A 8 2.17 12.44 3.41
N PRO A 9 1.96 11.35 4.16
CA PRO A 9 2.65 10.09 3.89
C PRO A 9 2.15 9.45 2.60
N ILE A 10 3.01 8.67 1.94
CA ILE A 10 2.65 7.80 0.82
C ILE A 10 2.04 6.53 1.39
N LEU A 11 0.80 6.22 1.01
CA LEU A 11 0.15 4.96 1.34
C LEU A 11 0.58 3.89 0.32
N MET A 12 1.14 2.78 0.81
CA MET A 12 1.29 1.54 0.05
C MET A 12 0.30 0.53 0.57
N PHE A 13 -0.44 -0.08 -0.35
CA PHE A 13 -1.48 -1.04 -0.07
C PHE A 13 -1.19 -2.33 -0.84
N ASP A 14 -1.28 -3.47 -0.16
CA ASP A 14 -1.06 -4.80 -0.73
C ASP A 14 -1.96 -5.81 0.01
N SER A 15 -2.16 -6.98 -0.60
CA SER A 15 -2.86 -8.09 0.02
C SER A 15 -2.16 -8.67 1.26
N GLY A 16 -0.85 -8.51 1.40
CA GLY A 16 -0.09 -9.13 2.50
C GLY A 16 1.30 -8.52 2.70
N ILE A 17 2.25 -9.33 3.17
CA ILE A 17 3.61 -8.86 3.51
C ILE A 17 4.57 -8.77 2.31
N GLY A 18 4.20 -9.33 1.16
CA GLY A 18 5.07 -9.39 -0.03
C GLY A 18 5.48 -8.00 -0.54
N GLY A 19 4.56 -7.04 -0.48
CA GLY A 19 4.77 -5.64 -0.85
C GLY A 19 5.79 -4.89 0.02
N LEU A 20 6.20 -5.43 1.18
CA LEU A 20 7.29 -4.85 1.97
C LEU A 20 8.62 -4.83 1.19
N THR A 21 8.79 -5.73 0.22
CA THR A 21 9.95 -5.71 -0.70
C THR A 21 9.95 -4.47 -1.57
N VAL A 22 8.79 -4.06 -2.09
CA VAL A 22 8.63 -2.83 -2.87
C VAL A 22 8.78 -1.59 -1.98
N LEU A 23 8.21 -1.61 -0.77
CA LEU A 23 8.37 -0.54 0.21
C LEU A 23 9.85 -0.31 0.56
N ARG A 24 10.63 -1.38 0.70
CA ARG A 24 12.07 -1.30 0.97
C ARG A 24 12.78 -0.50 -0.13
N GLU A 25 12.54 -0.82 -1.40
CA GLU A 25 13.16 -0.11 -2.52
C GLU A 25 12.64 1.33 -2.63
N ALA A 26 11.35 1.57 -2.39
CA ALA A 26 10.78 2.92 -2.36
C ALA A 26 11.46 3.81 -1.30
N ARG A 27 11.77 3.27 -0.11
CA ARG A 27 12.50 3.99 0.94
C ARG A 27 13.95 4.29 0.60
N VAL A 28 14.59 3.46 -0.24
CA VAL A 28 15.95 3.73 -0.73
C VAL A 28 15.93 4.90 -1.72
N LEU A 29 14.95 4.92 -2.63
CA LEU A 29 14.82 5.96 -3.66
C LEU A 29 14.29 7.30 -3.13
N MET A 30 13.47 7.25 -2.08
CA MET A 30 12.81 8.41 -1.49
C MET A 30 13.00 8.44 0.04
N PRO A 31 14.24 8.61 0.54
CA PRO A 31 14.56 8.48 1.96
C PRO A 31 13.84 9.51 2.84
N ASP A 32 13.53 10.69 2.29
CA ASP A 32 12.86 11.77 3.02
C ASP A 32 11.32 11.62 3.07
N ARG A 33 10.76 10.63 2.36
CA ARG A 33 9.32 10.39 2.32
C ARG A 33 8.87 9.48 3.46
N ARG A 34 7.77 9.86 4.10
CA ARG A 34 7.07 9.00 5.05
C ARG A 34 6.16 8.04 4.30
N PHE A 35 6.15 6.79 4.71
CA PHE A 35 5.29 5.75 4.15
C PHE A 35 4.37 5.20 5.23
N VAL A 36 3.14 4.88 4.84
CA VAL A 36 2.21 4.03 5.59
C VAL A 36 1.99 2.80 4.75
N TYR A 37 2.16 1.62 5.34
CA TYR A 37 1.90 0.36 4.68
C TYR A 37 0.65 -0.27 5.28
N VAL A 38 -0.30 -0.66 4.45
CA VAL A 38 -1.52 -1.36 4.85
C VAL A 38 -1.56 -2.70 4.13
N ALA A 39 -1.65 -3.77 4.90
CA ALA A 39 -1.88 -5.11 4.41
C ALA A 39 -3.36 -5.46 4.57
N ASP A 40 -4.00 -5.89 3.50
CA ASP A 40 -5.40 -6.34 3.51
C ASP A 40 -5.50 -7.83 3.83
N ASP A 41 -5.31 -8.15 5.11
CA ASP A 41 -5.41 -9.53 5.61
C ASP A 41 -6.82 -10.13 5.40
N ALA A 42 -7.87 -9.29 5.25
CA ALA A 42 -9.24 -9.75 5.08
C ALA A 42 -9.48 -10.38 3.69
N ALA A 43 -8.76 -9.94 2.67
CA ALA A 43 -8.80 -10.51 1.32
C ALA A 43 -7.52 -11.26 0.93
N PHE A 44 -6.61 -11.51 1.86
CA PHE A 44 -5.39 -12.28 1.58
C PHE A 44 -5.69 -13.77 1.27
N PRO A 45 -5.07 -14.37 0.23
CA PRO A 45 -4.33 -13.73 -0.86
C PRO A 45 -5.27 -13.30 -1.99
N TYR A 46 -5.02 -12.14 -2.61
CA TYR A 46 -5.82 -11.65 -3.74
C TYR A 46 -5.91 -12.63 -4.90
N GLY A 47 -4.86 -13.43 -5.13
CA GLY A 47 -4.86 -14.45 -6.18
C GLY A 47 -5.87 -15.58 -5.98
N ALA A 48 -6.49 -15.70 -4.81
CA ALA A 48 -7.56 -16.67 -4.54
C ALA A 48 -8.97 -16.11 -4.81
N TRP A 49 -9.09 -14.82 -5.17
CA TRP A 49 -10.36 -14.16 -5.41
C TRP A 49 -10.65 -14.01 -6.90
N GLU A 50 -11.92 -14.13 -7.27
CA GLU A 50 -12.40 -13.70 -8.58
C GLU A 50 -12.32 -12.16 -8.70
N GLU A 51 -11.87 -11.67 -9.86
CA GLU A 51 -11.60 -10.24 -10.08
C GLU A 51 -12.77 -9.32 -9.68
N PRO A 52 -14.05 -9.59 -10.03
CA PRO A 52 -15.15 -8.71 -9.64
C PRO A 52 -15.36 -8.62 -8.13
N ALA A 53 -15.18 -9.74 -7.40
CA ALA A 53 -15.36 -9.79 -5.96
C ALA A 53 -14.21 -9.03 -5.25
N LEU A 54 -12.98 -9.24 -5.70
CA LEU A 54 -11.82 -8.52 -5.16
C LEU A 54 -11.94 -7.01 -5.39
N ARG A 55 -12.37 -6.60 -6.59
CA ARG A 55 -12.59 -5.20 -6.92
C ARG A 55 -13.64 -4.55 -6.02
N ALA A 56 -14.75 -5.23 -5.76
CA ALA A 56 -15.79 -4.74 -4.88
C ALA A 56 -15.25 -4.52 -3.45
N HIS A 57 -14.57 -5.52 -2.89
CA HIS A 57 -13.93 -5.43 -1.58
C HIS A 57 -12.97 -4.25 -1.47
N ILE A 58 -12.05 -4.07 -2.42
CA ILE A 58 -11.06 -2.98 -2.40
C ILE A 58 -11.73 -1.60 -2.47
N LEU A 59 -12.84 -1.46 -3.18
CA LEU A 59 -13.56 -0.18 -3.31
C LEU A 59 -14.42 0.16 -2.10
N GLU A 60 -14.67 -0.79 -1.20
CA GLU A 60 -15.45 -0.63 0.02
C GLU A 60 -14.59 -0.34 1.27
N LEU A 61 -13.25 -0.40 1.16
CA LEU A 61 -12.28 -0.02 2.19
C LEU A 61 -12.13 1.50 2.34
#